data_AF-A0A2E1N1S6-F1
#
_entry.id   AF-A0A2E1N1S6-F1
#
_cell.length_a   1.000
_cell.length_b   1.000
_cell.length_c   1.000
_cell.angle_alpha   90.00
_cell.angle_beta   90.00
_cell.angle_gamma   90.00
#
_symmetry.space_group_name_H-M   'P 1'
#
loop_
_entity.id
_entity.type
_entity.pdbx_description
1 polymer ?
#
loop_
_entity_poly.entity_id
_entity_poly.type
_entity_poly.pdbx_seq_one_letter_code
_entity_poly.pdbx_strand_id
1 'polypeptide(L)'
;MFLIRYLFSKSFLKNIFFIALFLIFFLFALLIFLNVFTRNNQSIEVPNLVGKSIIEFEKKFSEMDLKYIIIDTANFNPNYNIGSVLDQVPNAGAMVKGGRRVYLTLNSSDFKEVKLPKINGLTLRQARNVIESLGFIFGEIEYIDDIAFNVVISISSNSIELSEGDLLKKTSTIDFKLGNGKK
;
A
#
# COMPACT_ATOMS: atom_id res chain seq x y z
N MET A 1 54.69 -54.50 -5.14
CA MET A 1 55.36 -53.98 -3.93
C MET A 1 56.07 -52.64 -4.11
N PHE A 2 56.16 -52.07 -5.33
CA PHE A 2 56.75 -50.74 -5.57
C PHE A 2 55.83 -49.57 -5.20
N LEU A 3 54.51 -49.71 -5.40
CA LEU A 3 53.53 -48.66 -5.11
C LEU A 3 53.48 -48.28 -3.63
N ILE A 4 53.47 -49.31 -2.75
CA ILE A 4 53.39 -49.13 -1.29
C ILE A 4 54.63 -48.39 -0.77
N ARG A 5 55.83 -48.69 -1.31
CA ARG A 5 57.07 -48.00 -0.91
C ARG A 5 57.09 -46.53 -1.33
N TYR A 6 56.39 -46.18 -2.40
CA TYR A 6 56.26 -44.78 -2.86
C TYR A 6 55.31 -43.96 -1.99
N LEU A 7 54.19 -44.55 -1.54
CA LEU A 7 53.23 -43.94 -0.62
C LEU A 7 53.84 -43.54 0.73
N PHE A 8 54.94 -44.17 1.14
CA PHE A 8 55.68 -43.83 2.36
C PHE A 8 57.01 -43.11 2.08
N SER A 9 57.23 -42.64 0.85
CA SER A 9 58.43 -41.88 0.51
C SER A 9 58.37 -40.45 1.06
N LYS A 10 59.53 -39.87 1.42
CA LYS A 10 59.63 -38.49 1.90
C LYS A 10 59.06 -37.47 0.89
N SER A 11 59.18 -37.75 -0.41
CA SER A 11 58.67 -36.89 -1.48
C SER A 11 57.14 -36.94 -1.55
N PHE A 12 56.54 -38.12 -1.40
CA PHE A 12 55.08 -38.26 -1.40
C PHE A 12 54.42 -37.59 -0.19
N LEU A 13 54.98 -37.77 1.01
CA LEU A 13 54.51 -37.09 2.22
C LEU A 13 54.62 -35.56 2.12
N LYS A 14 55.68 -35.03 1.50
CA LYS A 14 55.81 -33.59 1.22
C LYS A 14 54.69 -33.08 0.30
N ASN A 15 54.38 -33.79 -0.77
CA ASN A 15 53.28 -33.41 -1.68
C ASN A 15 51.92 -33.44 -0.98
N ILE A 16 51.63 -34.48 -0.18
CA ILE A 16 50.41 -34.53 0.64
C ILE A 16 50.34 -33.33 1.59
N PHE A 17 51.45 -32.99 2.25
CA PHE A 17 51.51 -31.84 3.13
C PHE A 17 51.20 -30.53 2.39
N PHE A 18 51.79 -30.31 1.20
CA PHE A 18 51.50 -29.13 0.38
C PHE A 18 50.05 -29.10 -0.12
N ILE A 19 49.47 -30.25 -0.51
CA ILE A 19 48.07 -30.35 -0.91
C ILE A 19 47.15 -30.03 0.27
N ALA A 20 47.43 -30.58 1.46
CA ALA A 20 46.67 -30.31 2.67
C ALA A 20 46.74 -28.83 3.05
N LEU A 21 47.94 -28.23 3.00
CA LEU A 21 48.16 -26.81 3.26
C LEU A 21 47.40 -25.93 2.27
N PHE A 22 47.45 -26.27 0.98
CA PHE A 22 46.69 -25.59 -0.06
C PHE A 22 45.18 -25.69 0.17
N LEU A 23 44.66 -26.88 0.49
CA LEU A 23 43.24 -27.09 0.79
C LEU A 23 42.78 -26.26 1.99
N ILE A 24 43.58 -26.22 3.06
CA ILE A 24 43.28 -25.41 4.25
C ILE A 24 43.26 -23.92 3.89
N PHE A 25 44.28 -23.45 3.15
CA PHE A 25 44.34 -22.06 2.70
C PHE A 25 43.16 -21.71 1.78
N PHE A 26 42.83 -22.57 0.84
CA PHE A 26 41.71 -22.39 -0.09
C PHE A 26 40.37 -22.36 0.65
N LEU A 27 40.15 -23.26 1.61
CA LEU A 27 38.96 -23.26 2.45
C LEU A 27 38.85 -21.95 3.25
N PHE A 28 39.96 -21.46 3.82
CA PHE A 28 39.98 -20.22 4.58
C PHE A 28 39.67 -18.99 3.69
N ALA A 29 40.28 -18.94 2.51
CA ALA A 29 40.02 -17.90 1.51
C ALA A 29 38.55 -17.92 1.04
N LEU A 30 37.98 -19.11 0.82
CA LEU A 30 36.58 -19.29 0.45
C LEU A 30 35.63 -18.82 1.55
N LEU A 31 35.93 -19.11 2.82
CA LEU A 31 35.13 -18.62 3.96
C LEU A 31 35.17 -17.09 4.08
N ILE A 32 36.33 -16.46 3.89
CA ILE A 32 36.46 -14.99 3.88
C ILE A 32 35.69 -14.40 2.70
N PHE A 33 35.85 -14.97 1.50
CA PHE A 33 35.15 -14.54 0.30
C PHE A 33 33.62 -14.61 0.49
N LEU A 34 33.12 -15.73 1.00
CA LEU A 34 31.70 -15.89 1.29
C LEU A 34 31.22 -14.87 2.32
N ASN A 35 31.97 -14.61 3.39
CA ASN A 35 31.59 -13.64 4.42
C ASN A 35 31.46 -12.21 3.84
N VAL A 36 32.45 -11.78 3.06
CA VAL A 36 32.46 -10.45 2.42
C VAL A 36 31.35 -10.34 1.37
N PHE A 37 31.15 -11.38 0.55
CA PHE A 37 30.18 -11.34 -0.54
C PHE A 37 28.73 -11.47 -0.04
N THR A 38 28.48 -12.28 0.98
CA THR A 38 27.12 -12.52 1.50
C THR A 38 26.62 -11.45 2.46
N ARG A 39 27.49 -10.54 2.94
CA ARG A 39 27.15 -9.48 3.91
C ARG A 39 26.27 -10.00 5.05
N ASN A 40 26.61 -11.18 5.58
CA ASN A 40 25.88 -11.72 6.73
C ASN A 40 25.98 -10.74 7.90
N ASN A 41 24.86 -10.51 8.60
CA ASN A 41 24.68 -9.69 9.81
C ASN A 41 24.32 -8.19 9.73
N GLN A 42 24.03 -7.61 8.56
CA GLN A 42 23.44 -6.26 8.53
C GLN A 42 21.93 -6.33 8.32
N SER A 43 21.20 -6.44 9.42
CA SER A 43 19.76 -6.29 9.46
C SER A 43 19.39 -4.84 9.75
N ILE A 44 18.44 -4.33 8.99
CA ILE A 44 17.91 -2.98 9.02
C ILE A 44 16.48 -3.07 9.51
N GLU A 45 16.14 -2.26 10.50
CA GLU A 45 14.78 -2.19 11.01
C GLU A 45 13.91 -1.37 10.05
N VAL A 46 12.77 -1.92 9.66
CA VAL A 46 11.82 -1.25 8.77
C VAL A 46 11.09 -0.15 9.55
N PRO A 47 11.18 1.13 9.14
CA PRO A 47 10.47 2.21 9.83
C PRO A 47 8.97 2.14 9.60
N ASN A 48 8.20 2.81 10.48
CA ASN A 48 6.78 3.01 10.27
C ASN A 48 6.54 4.12 9.23
N LEU A 49 5.88 3.76 8.15
CA LEU A 49 5.51 4.61 7.03
C LEU A 49 4.03 5.00 7.02
N VAL A 50 3.18 4.34 7.80
CA VAL A 50 1.73 4.58 7.79
C VAL A 50 1.44 6.07 8.06
N GLY A 51 0.65 6.67 7.19
CA GLY A 51 0.29 8.09 7.19
C GLY A 51 1.34 9.04 6.62
N LYS A 52 2.55 8.58 6.30
CA LYS A 52 3.60 9.41 5.69
C LYS A 52 3.43 9.51 4.17
N SER A 53 3.80 10.65 3.61
CA SER A 53 3.97 10.81 2.17
C SER A 53 5.30 10.19 1.70
N ILE A 54 5.37 9.81 0.43
CA ILE A 54 6.60 9.23 -0.17
C ILE A 54 7.79 10.17 -0.01
N ILE A 55 7.56 11.47 -0.21
CA ILE A 55 8.57 12.53 -0.15
C ILE A 55 9.22 12.60 1.24
N GLU A 56 8.46 12.33 2.32
CA GLU A 56 8.99 12.39 3.68
C GLU A 56 10.02 11.31 3.99
N PHE A 57 9.88 10.11 3.41
CA PHE A 57 10.71 8.96 3.78
C PHE A 57 11.67 8.50 2.68
N GLU A 58 11.50 8.94 1.43
CA GLU A 58 12.31 8.50 0.30
C GLU A 58 13.82 8.72 0.53
N LYS A 59 14.19 9.88 1.05
CA LYS A 59 15.59 10.17 1.41
C LYS A 59 16.12 9.20 2.47
N LYS A 60 15.35 8.97 3.53
CA LYS A 60 15.71 8.07 4.62
C LYS A 60 15.82 6.62 4.14
N PHE A 61 14.97 6.19 3.22
CA PHE A 61 15.03 4.86 2.60
C PHE A 61 16.33 4.66 1.82
N SER A 62 16.72 5.65 1.03
CA SER A 62 17.99 5.64 0.30
C SER A 62 19.19 5.55 1.24
N GLU A 63 19.19 6.33 2.34
CA GLU A 63 20.24 6.29 3.38
C GLU A 63 20.32 4.94 4.10
N MET A 64 19.19 4.26 4.27
CA MET A 64 19.08 2.95 4.93
C MET A 64 19.27 1.77 3.96
N ASP A 65 19.68 1.98 2.70
CA ASP A 65 19.73 0.94 1.66
C ASP A 65 18.41 0.14 1.55
N LEU A 66 17.28 0.81 1.78
CA LEU A 66 15.94 0.25 1.59
C LEU A 66 15.34 0.78 0.29
N LYS A 67 14.49 -0.04 -0.32
CA LYS A 67 13.74 0.32 -1.53
C LYS A 67 12.26 0.22 -1.25
N TYR A 68 11.44 0.95 -2.00
CA TYR A 68 9.99 0.80 -1.93
C TYR A 68 9.39 0.43 -3.29
N ILE A 69 8.25 -0.24 -3.27
CA ILE A 69 7.41 -0.50 -4.44
C ILE A 69 5.97 -0.21 -4.05
N ILE A 70 5.27 0.58 -4.86
CA ILE A 70 3.83 0.75 -4.72
C ILE A 70 3.17 -0.43 -5.42
N ILE A 71 2.40 -1.22 -4.68
CA ILE A 71 1.74 -2.42 -5.21
C ILE A 71 0.25 -2.21 -5.48
N ASP A 72 -0.37 -1.32 -4.73
CA ASP A 72 -1.81 -1.08 -4.81
C ASP A 72 -2.18 0.29 -4.27
N THR A 73 -3.39 0.71 -4.61
CA THR A 73 -4.05 1.89 -4.08
C THR A 73 -5.35 1.43 -3.44
N ALA A 74 -5.45 1.54 -2.11
CA ALA A 74 -6.66 1.13 -1.40
C ALA A 74 -7.76 2.18 -1.50
N ASN A 75 -8.99 1.80 -1.13
CA ASN A 75 -10.10 2.75 -1.02
C ASN A 75 -9.72 3.94 -0.13
N PHE A 76 -10.19 5.14 -0.49
CA PHE A 76 -9.90 6.36 0.25
C PHE A 76 -10.27 6.23 1.73
N ASN A 77 -9.31 6.54 2.60
CA ASN A 77 -9.49 6.61 4.04
C ASN A 77 -9.36 8.08 4.49
N PRO A 78 -10.41 8.68 5.08
CA PRO A 78 -10.41 10.09 5.46
C PRO A 78 -9.46 10.43 6.62
N ASN A 79 -9.00 9.42 7.37
CA ASN A 79 -8.05 9.64 8.47
C ASN A 79 -6.62 9.91 8.00
N TYR A 80 -6.35 9.71 6.70
CA TYR A 80 -5.03 9.84 6.11
C TYR A 80 -5.05 10.74 4.88
N ASN A 81 -3.93 11.39 4.60
CA ASN A 81 -3.81 12.27 3.44
C ASN A 81 -3.81 11.46 2.14
N ILE A 82 -4.22 12.09 1.04
CA ILE A 82 -4.14 11.50 -0.31
C ILE A 82 -2.68 11.17 -0.64
N GLY A 83 -2.44 9.98 -1.19
CA GLY A 83 -1.10 9.51 -1.55
C GLY A 83 -0.19 9.15 -0.37
N SER A 84 -0.71 9.20 0.87
CA SER A 84 0.01 8.68 2.03
C SER A 84 -0.05 7.15 2.08
N VAL A 85 0.90 6.53 2.76
CA VAL A 85 0.94 5.07 2.94
C VAL A 85 -0.16 4.65 3.91
N LEU A 86 -1.02 3.73 3.49
CA LEU A 86 -2.03 3.10 4.35
C LEU A 86 -1.53 1.80 4.97
N ASP A 87 -0.75 1.05 4.20
CA ASP A 87 -0.21 -0.23 4.63
C ASP A 87 1.18 -0.47 4.04
N GLN A 88 1.99 -1.26 4.74
CA GLN A 88 3.34 -1.60 4.34
C GLN A 88 3.65 -3.07 4.63
N VAL A 89 4.43 -3.69 3.73
CA VAL A 89 4.96 -5.03 3.91
C VAL A 89 6.44 -5.04 3.52
N PRO A 90 7.37 -5.40 4.41
CA PRO A 90 7.17 -5.86 5.78
C PRO A 90 6.65 -4.78 6.76
N ASN A 91 6.06 -5.24 7.85
CA ASN A 91 5.53 -4.37 8.91
C ASN A 91 6.65 -3.55 9.56
N ALA A 92 6.26 -2.43 10.17
CA ALA A 92 7.17 -1.61 10.96
C ALA A 92 7.84 -2.44 12.08
N GLY A 93 9.12 -2.18 12.34
CA GLY A 93 9.93 -2.93 13.31
C GLY A 93 10.45 -4.29 12.80
N ALA A 94 10.06 -4.72 11.59
CA ALA A 94 10.61 -5.94 11.01
C ALA A 94 12.10 -5.77 10.67
N MET A 95 12.89 -6.81 10.92
CA MET A 95 14.32 -6.82 10.58
C MET A 95 14.52 -7.40 9.18
N VAL A 96 15.07 -6.61 8.27
CA VAL A 96 15.30 -6.99 6.87
C VAL A 96 16.76 -6.79 6.48
N LYS A 97 17.24 -7.49 5.44
CA LYS A 97 18.56 -7.21 4.88
C LYS A 97 18.55 -5.91 4.07
N GLY A 98 19.71 -5.27 3.93
CA GLY A 98 19.92 -4.20 2.96
C GLY A 98 19.49 -4.60 1.54
N GLY A 99 19.00 -3.63 0.79
CA GLY A 99 18.41 -3.78 -0.54
C GLY A 99 16.98 -4.34 -0.54
N ARG A 100 16.36 -4.58 0.62
CA ARG A 100 14.98 -5.10 0.69
C ARG A 100 13.99 -4.08 0.15
N ARG A 101 13.00 -4.59 -0.58
CA ARG A 101 11.86 -3.82 -1.07
C ARG A 101 10.73 -3.88 -0.05
N VAL A 102 10.26 -2.71 0.38
CA VAL A 102 9.05 -2.53 1.18
C VAL A 102 7.90 -2.22 0.21
N TYR A 103 6.91 -3.09 0.21
CA TYR A 103 5.71 -2.94 -0.60
C TYR A 103 4.74 -2.02 0.14
N LEU A 104 4.22 -1.02 -0.57
CA LEU A 104 3.36 0.01 -0.02
C LEU A 104 2.01 -0.02 -0.71
N THR A 105 0.97 0.14 0.09
CA THR A 105 -0.38 0.43 -0.37
C THR A 105 -0.69 1.87 -0.03
N LEU A 106 -1.10 2.65 -1.03
CA LEU A 106 -1.33 4.09 -0.86
C LEU A 106 -2.81 4.41 -0.67
N ASN A 107 -3.07 5.55 -0.05
CA ASN A 107 -4.38 6.15 0.02
C ASN A 107 -4.76 6.76 -1.34
N SER A 108 -5.87 6.30 -1.92
CA SER A 108 -6.32 6.77 -3.23
C SER A 108 -6.54 8.28 -3.28
N SER A 109 -6.10 8.90 -4.38
CA SER A 109 -6.57 10.23 -4.80
C SER A 109 -7.96 10.17 -5.40
N ASP A 110 -8.31 9.03 -6.00
CA ASP A 110 -9.61 8.78 -6.57
C ASP A 110 -10.56 8.33 -5.46
N PHE A 111 -11.40 9.26 -5.03
CA PHE A 111 -12.71 8.90 -4.54
C PHE A 111 -13.36 8.11 -5.68
N LYS A 112 -13.50 6.79 -5.53
CA LYS A 112 -14.22 5.98 -6.52
C LYS A 112 -15.50 6.71 -6.91
N GLU A 113 -15.62 7.05 -8.19
CA GLU A 113 -16.82 7.67 -8.70
C GLU A 113 -17.93 6.61 -8.68
N VAL A 114 -19.01 6.93 -8.00
CA VAL A 114 -20.19 6.09 -7.88
C VAL A 114 -21.26 6.69 -8.78
N LYS A 115 -21.83 5.83 -9.63
CA LYS A 115 -22.95 6.21 -10.49
C LYS A 115 -24.18 6.45 -9.64
N LEU A 116 -24.79 7.62 -9.79
CA LEU A 116 -26.00 8.01 -9.08
C LEU A 116 -27.20 7.26 -9.65
N PRO A 117 -27.95 6.47 -8.86
CA PRO A 117 -29.19 5.87 -9.31
C PRO A 117 -30.30 6.93 -9.39
N LYS A 118 -31.46 6.54 -9.90
CA LYS A 118 -32.65 7.38 -9.87
C LYS A 118 -33.12 7.61 -8.44
N ILE A 119 -33.05 8.86 -7.95
CA ILE A 119 -33.49 9.25 -6.61
C ILE A 119 -34.74 10.16 -6.66
N ASN A 120 -34.94 10.91 -7.74
CA ASN A 120 -36.11 11.78 -7.91
C ASN A 120 -37.40 10.95 -7.86
N GLY A 121 -38.38 11.42 -7.10
CA GLY A 121 -39.64 10.72 -6.84
C GLY A 121 -39.60 9.74 -5.67
N LEU A 122 -38.44 9.49 -5.06
CA LEU A 122 -38.36 8.71 -3.82
C LEU A 122 -38.79 9.56 -2.62
N THR A 123 -39.32 8.90 -1.60
CA THR A 123 -39.52 9.55 -0.29
C THR A 123 -38.17 9.89 0.34
N LEU A 124 -38.10 10.94 1.16
CA LEU A 124 -36.90 11.33 1.90
C LEU A 124 -36.22 10.15 2.60
N ARG A 125 -37.01 9.27 3.23
CA ARG A 125 -36.50 8.08 3.91
C ARG A 125 -35.83 7.08 2.95
N GLN A 126 -36.43 6.84 1.79
CA GLN A 126 -35.85 5.95 0.77
C GLN A 126 -34.59 6.57 0.17
N ALA A 127 -34.65 7.85 -0.19
CA ALA A 127 -33.53 8.57 -0.75
C ALA A 127 -32.31 8.56 0.18
N ARG A 128 -32.52 8.81 1.47
CA ARG A 128 -31.47 8.71 2.51
C ARG A 128 -30.81 7.34 2.52
N ASN A 129 -31.61 6.27 2.61
CA ASN A 129 -31.06 4.92 2.63
C ASN A 129 -30.23 4.61 1.38
N VAL A 130 -30.70 5.03 0.20
CA VAL A 130 -29.98 4.85 -1.07
C VAL A 130 -28.64 5.60 -1.04
N ILE A 131 -28.61 6.90 -0.74
CA ILE A 131 -27.37 7.67 -0.79
C ILE A 131 -26.36 7.25 0.28
N GLU A 132 -26.81 6.94 1.49
CA GLU A 132 -25.94 6.48 2.57
C GLU A 132 -25.34 5.10 2.24
N SER A 133 -26.12 4.19 1.63
CA SER A 133 -25.61 2.88 1.19
C SER A 133 -24.54 2.98 0.10
N LEU A 134 -24.60 4.02 -0.72
CA LEU A 134 -23.58 4.34 -1.74
C LEU A 134 -22.36 5.05 -1.14
N GLY A 135 -22.43 5.46 0.13
CA GLY A 135 -21.38 6.16 0.85
C GLY A 135 -21.30 7.65 0.53
N PHE A 136 -22.40 8.26 0.08
CA PHE A 136 -22.55 9.70 0.02
C PHE A 136 -23.00 10.24 1.39
N ILE A 137 -22.75 11.53 1.62
CA ILE A 137 -23.13 12.21 2.86
C ILE A 137 -24.48 12.87 2.66
N PHE A 138 -25.40 12.67 3.61
CA PHE A 138 -26.69 13.34 3.61
C PHE A 138 -26.51 14.83 3.94
N GLY A 139 -26.88 15.72 3.02
CA GLY A 139 -26.73 17.17 3.12
C GLY A 139 -27.97 17.89 3.64
N GLU A 140 -28.13 19.14 3.20
CA GLU A 140 -29.23 20.01 3.61
C GLU A 140 -30.55 19.67 2.90
N ILE A 141 -31.66 20.09 3.51
CA ILE A 141 -33.01 19.91 2.95
C ILE A 141 -33.63 21.29 2.73
N GLU A 142 -34.07 21.53 1.51
CA GLU A 142 -34.87 22.68 1.13
C GLU A 142 -36.27 22.21 0.71
N TYR A 143 -37.32 22.92 1.13
CA TYR A 143 -38.69 22.62 0.74
C TYR A 143 -39.17 23.59 -0.32
N ILE A 144 -39.77 23.06 -1.38
CA ILE A 144 -40.38 23.83 -2.46
C ILE A 144 -41.88 23.55 -2.54
N ASP A 145 -42.62 24.49 -3.15
CA ASP A 145 -44.05 24.32 -3.40
C ASP A 145 -44.27 23.21 -4.42
N ASP A 146 -44.70 22.05 -3.94
CA ASP A 146 -45.04 20.88 -4.73
C ASP A 146 -46.02 19.99 -3.95
N ILE A 147 -46.94 19.35 -4.67
CA ILE A 147 -48.00 18.51 -4.10
C ILE A 147 -47.46 17.26 -3.39
N ALA A 148 -46.26 16.79 -3.75
CA ALA A 148 -45.67 15.56 -3.25
C ALA A 148 -44.88 15.80 -1.95
N PHE A 149 -45.60 15.82 -0.83
CA PHE A 149 -45.01 16.02 0.49
C PHE A 149 -43.90 15.01 0.82
N ASN A 150 -42.72 15.50 1.23
CA ASN A 150 -41.54 14.70 1.60
C ASN A 150 -41.01 13.79 0.47
N VAL A 151 -41.32 14.11 -0.78
CA VAL A 151 -40.78 13.45 -1.96
C VAL A 151 -39.67 14.30 -2.56
N VAL A 152 -38.59 13.64 -2.98
CA VAL A 152 -37.45 14.28 -3.63
C VAL A 152 -37.86 14.78 -5.01
N ILE A 153 -37.81 16.10 -5.20
CA ILE A 153 -38.04 16.74 -6.50
C ILE A 153 -36.74 16.78 -7.29
N SER A 154 -35.68 17.31 -6.67
CA SER A 154 -34.33 17.26 -7.21
C SER A 154 -33.28 17.21 -6.11
N ILE A 155 -32.05 16.93 -6.52
CA ILE A 155 -30.88 16.79 -5.67
C ILE A 155 -29.71 17.56 -6.28
N SER A 156 -28.83 18.06 -5.42
CA SER A 156 -27.64 18.80 -5.84
C SER A 156 -26.43 18.45 -5.01
N SER A 157 -25.23 18.67 -5.56
CA SER A 157 -23.96 18.57 -4.83
C SER A 157 -23.12 19.79 -5.19
N ASN A 158 -22.60 20.53 -4.20
CA ASN A 158 -21.83 21.76 -4.41
C ASN A 158 -22.54 22.76 -5.34
N SER A 159 -23.85 22.95 -5.14
CA SER A 159 -24.71 23.83 -5.96
C SER A 159 -24.91 23.42 -7.41
N ILE A 160 -24.49 22.21 -7.81
CA ILE A 160 -24.75 21.63 -9.13
C ILE A 160 -25.89 20.62 -9.00
N GLU A 161 -26.93 20.78 -9.80
CA GLU A 161 -28.06 19.85 -9.84
C GLU A 161 -27.62 18.52 -10.49
N LEU A 162 -28.06 17.42 -9.90
CA LEU A 162 -27.63 16.07 -10.25
C LEU A 162 -28.74 15.30 -10.94
N SER A 163 -28.36 14.48 -11.91
CA SER A 163 -29.23 13.60 -12.70
C SER A 163 -28.87 12.13 -12.52
N GLU A 164 -29.83 11.26 -12.85
CA GLU A 164 -29.58 9.82 -12.88
C GLU A 164 -28.43 9.51 -13.84
N GLY A 165 -27.46 8.75 -13.33
CA GLY A 165 -26.29 8.32 -14.07
C GLY A 165 -25.06 9.20 -13.92
N ASP A 166 -25.17 10.33 -13.22
CA ASP A 166 -24.03 11.18 -12.90
C ASP A 166 -23.00 10.42 -12.05
N LEU A 167 -21.72 10.72 -12.30
CA LEU A 167 -20.60 10.14 -11.58
C LEU A 167 -20.19 11.10 -10.47
N LEU A 168 -20.29 10.63 -9.23
CA LEU A 168 -19.95 11.41 -8.05
C LEU A 168 -18.92 10.71 -7.22
N LYS A 169 -17.98 11.50 -6.71
CA LYS A 169 -16.99 11.04 -5.73
C LYS A 169 -17.72 10.46 -4.53
N LYS A 170 -17.34 9.24 -4.12
CA LYS A 170 -17.76 8.71 -2.81
C LYS A 170 -17.46 9.76 -1.74
N THR A 171 -18.33 9.90 -0.73
CA THR A 171 -18.33 10.98 0.28
C THR A 171 -18.71 12.39 -0.20
N SER A 172 -19.18 12.58 -1.44
CA SER A 172 -19.86 13.83 -1.81
C SER A 172 -21.11 14.05 -0.96
N THR A 173 -21.36 15.32 -0.60
CA THR A 173 -22.59 15.73 0.09
C THR A 173 -23.71 15.94 -0.93
N ILE A 174 -24.87 15.33 -0.68
CA ILE A 174 -26.06 15.46 -1.52
C ILE A 174 -27.09 16.29 -0.76
N ASP A 175 -27.43 17.46 -1.28
CA ASP A 175 -28.50 18.32 -0.80
C ASP A 175 -29.80 17.97 -1.52
N PHE A 176 -30.93 18.15 -0.83
CA PHE A 176 -32.24 17.68 -1.27
C PHE A 176 -33.24 18.83 -1.38
N LYS A 177 -33.95 18.89 -2.51
CA LYS A 177 -35.18 19.69 -2.66
C LYS A 177 -36.39 18.77 -2.56
N LEU A 178 -37.24 19.02 -1.57
CA LEU A 178 -38.43 18.21 -1.27
C LEU A 178 -39.71 19.00 -1.51
N GLY A 179 -40.78 18.31 -1.88
CA GLY A 179 -42.12 18.90 -1.93
C GLY A 179 -42.69 19.16 -0.53
N ASN A 180 -43.35 20.29 -0.35
CA ASN A 180 -43.98 20.72 0.91
C ASN A 180 -45.47 20.36 1.03
N GLY A 181 -46.06 19.70 0.04
CA GLY A 181 -47.46 19.30 0.00
C GLY A 181 -48.43 20.43 -0.36
N LYS A 182 -47.94 21.59 -0.81
CA LYS A 182 -48.77 22.69 -1.30
C LYS A 182 -49.07 22.54 -2.79
N LYS A 183 -50.18 23.15 -3.21
CA LYS A 183 -50.71 23.10 -4.57
C LYS A 183 -50.46 24.41 -5.29
#